data_AF-A0A1F2Q6T5-F1
#
_entry.id   AF-A0A1F2Q6T5-F1
#
_cell.length_a   1.000
_cell.length_b   1.000
_cell.length_c   1.000
_cell.angle_alpha   90.00
_cell.angle_beta   90.00
_cell.angle_gamma   90.00
#
_symmetry.space_group_name_H-M   'P 1'
#
loop_
_entity.id
_entity.type
_entity.pdbx_description
1 polymer ?
#
loop_
_entity_poly.entity_id
_entity_poly.type
_entity_poly.pdbx_seq_one_letter_code
_entity_poly.pdbx_strand_id
1 'polypeptide(L)'
;MLDRLRHPVLAIGFLLTLLVVPFDAGFAQQRGPSTPEERTRVVEVARALEQSPLDKDNKKGREWALAWVIQVPDLTIKVCTDLLGPVAGSKKNYSSELIAQMIISSAAFAIEHPDKATNDTAVSLAGVEGTLKAYEAILREKPKARHEFLDELVQERAKGQLAGYVEDTMKKCK
;
A
#
# COMPACT_ATOMS: atom_id res chain seq x y z
N MET A 1 -50.68 74.88 27.84
CA MET A 1 -51.31 74.32 26.63
C MET A 1 -50.17 73.76 25.79
N LEU A 2 -49.76 72.49 25.94
CA LEU A 2 -50.32 71.28 25.29
C LEU A 2 -50.51 71.56 23.77
N ASP A 3 -49.79 70.97 22.81
CA ASP A 3 -49.43 69.55 22.69
C ASP A 3 -48.18 69.27 21.82
N ARG A 4 -47.39 68.32 22.34
CA ARG A 4 -46.57 67.24 21.73
C ARG A 4 -46.15 67.29 20.25
N LEU A 5 -44.85 67.54 20.07
CA LEU A 5 -44.04 66.94 19.00
C LEU A 5 -44.02 65.41 19.17
N ARG A 6 -44.46 64.72 18.12
CA ARG A 6 -44.53 63.27 17.99
C ARG A 6 -43.38 62.81 17.10
N HIS A 7 -42.45 62.04 17.66
CA HIS A 7 -41.93 60.77 17.14
C HIS A 7 -40.48 60.47 17.58
N PRO A 8 -40.17 59.17 17.73
CA PRO A 8 -39.51 58.68 18.93
C PRO A 8 -38.05 58.27 18.69
N VAL A 9 -37.31 58.28 19.80
CA VAL A 9 -36.12 57.48 20.04
C VAL A 9 -36.45 56.01 19.75
N LEU A 10 -35.77 55.40 18.78
CA LEU A 10 -35.52 53.96 18.78
C LEU A 10 -34.32 53.65 17.88
N ALA A 11 -33.12 53.91 18.39
CA ALA A 11 -31.90 53.37 17.83
C ALA A 11 -31.45 52.17 18.67
N ILE A 12 -30.84 51.20 18.01
CA ILE A 12 -30.13 50.03 18.54
C ILE A 12 -31.03 48.79 18.73
N GLY A 13 -31.36 48.16 17.61
CA GLY A 13 -31.59 46.71 17.57
C GLY A 13 -30.24 46.00 17.54
N PHE A 14 -29.86 45.36 18.64
CA PHE A 14 -28.68 44.50 18.72
C PHE A 14 -29.03 43.14 18.08
N LEU A 15 -28.72 42.99 16.78
CA LEU A 15 -28.92 41.73 16.07
C LEU A 15 -27.80 40.76 16.45
N LEU A 16 -28.09 39.88 17.40
CA LEU A 16 -27.18 38.82 17.87
C LEU A 16 -27.14 37.70 16.82
N THR A 17 -26.29 37.85 15.80
CA THR A 17 -26.01 36.80 14.82
C THR A 17 -25.27 35.65 15.49
N LEU A 18 -25.99 34.57 15.81
CA LEU A 18 -25.40 33.26 16.11
C LEU A 18 -24.61 32.79 14.88
N LEU A 19 -23.29 32.92 14.93
CA LEU A 19 -22.36 32.26 14.03
C LEU A 19 -22.43 30.76 14.31
N VAL A 20 -23.27 30.05 13.54
CA VAL A 20 -23.20 28.60 13.43
C VAL A 20 -21.92 28.31 12.66
N VAL A 21 -20.83 28.03 13.38
CA VAL A 21 -19.61 27.51 12.77
C VAL A 21 -19.93 26.09 12.28
N PRO A 22 -19.89 25.80 10.98
CA PRO A 22 -20.01 24.43 10.53
C PRO A 22 -18.82 23.66 11.13
N PHE A 23 -19.11 22.68 11.97
CA PHE A 23 -18.15 21.64 12.29
C PHE A 23 -17.92 20.88 10.98
N ASP A 24 -16.86 21.24 10.25
CA ASP A 24 -16.30 20.38 9.21
C ASP A 24 -15.78 19.13 9.93
N ALA A 25 -16.68 18.18 10.14
CA ALA A 25 -16.33 16.81 10.43
C ALA A 25 -15.53 16.33 9.22
N GLY A 26 -14.20 16.39 9.32
CA GLY A 26 -13.29 15.84 8.35
C GLY A 26 -13.49 14.33 8.25
N PHE A 27 -14.48 13.92 7.47
CA PHE A 27 -14.51 12.58 6.90
C PHE A 27 -13.28 12.50 6.01
N ALA A 28 -12.32 11.64 6.37
CA ALA A 28 -11.28 11.24 5.45
C ALA A 28 -11.97 10.83 4.14
N GLN A 29 -11.84 11.65 3.11
CA GLN A 29 -12.53 11.41 1.85
C GLN A 29 -12.01 10.08 1.32
N GLN A 30 -12.84 9.02 1.37
CA GLN A 30 -12.51 7.76 0.75
C GLN A 30 -12.23 8.07 -0.71
N ARG A 31 -10.98 7.82 -1.15
CA ARG A 31 -10.56 8.09 -2.53
C ARG A 31 -11.44 7.28 -3.50
N GLY A 32 -11.58 7.79 -4.71
CA GLY A 32 -12.23 7.04 -5.80
C GLY A 32 -11.42 5.81 -6.25
N PRO A 33 -11.96 5.04 -7.21
CA PRO A 33 -11.26 3.94 -7.88
C PRO A 33 -9.89 4.38 -8.42
N SER A 34 -9.01 3.41 -8.62
CA SER A 34 -7.71 3.67 -9.23
C SER A 34 -7.79 4.08 -10.70
N THR A 35 -6.89 4.97 -11.11
CA THR A 35 -6.77 5.36 -12.53
C THR A 35 -5.83 4.41 -13.29
N PRO A 36 -5.93 4.33 -14.63
CA PRO A 36 -4.98 3.59 -15.46
C PRO A 36 -3.52 4.05 -15.26
N GLU A 37 -3.29 5.35 -15.11
CA GLU A 37 -1.95 5.92 -14.92
C GLU A 37 -1.34 5.50 -13.59
N GLU A 38 -2.14 5.49 -12.52
CA GLU A 38 -1.68 4.98 -11.23
C GLU A 38 -1.35 3.49 -11.29
N ARG A 39 -2.19 2.69 -11.95
CA ARG A 39 -1.96 1.26 -12.15
C ARG A 39 -0.65 1.01 -12.90
N THR A 40 -0.41 1.72 -14.00
CA THR A 40 0.86 1.68 -14.74
C THR A 40 2.05 2.03 -13.84
N ARG A 41 1.92 3.11 -13.04
CA ARG A 41 2.98 3.52 -12.12
C ARG A 41 3.28 2.47 -11.05
N VAL A 42 2.28 1.74 -10.53
CA VAL A 42 2.51 0.65 -9.57
C VAL A 42 3.32 -0.47 -10.19
N VAL A 43 3.02 -0.84 -11.43
CA VAL A 43 3.79 -1.85 -12.19
C VAL A 43 5.23 -1.38 -12.36
N GLU A 44 5.45 -0.15 -12.82
CA GLU A 44 6.80 0.41 -13.00
C GLU A 44 7.59 0.44 -11.69
N VAL A 45 6.97 0.90 -10.59
CA VAL A 45 7.59 0.92 -9.27
C VAL A 45 7.94 -0.50 -8.81
N ALA A 46 7.05 -1.48 -9.00
CA ALA A 46 7.32 -2.88 -8.65
C ALA A 46 8.58 -3.39 -9.34
N ARG A 47 8.68 -3.19 -10.67
CA ARG A 47 9.82 -3.64 -11.46
C ARG A 47 11.11 -2.89 -11.15
N ALA A 48 11.03 -1.60 -10.82
CA ALA A 48 12.18 -0.82 -10.39
C ALA A 48 12.72 -1.31 -9.03
N LEU A 49 11.83 -1.60 -8.08
CA LEU A 49 12.20 -2.13 -6.77
C LEU A 49 12.73 -3.57 -6.82
N GLU A 50 12.25 -4.41 -7.75
CA GLU A 50 12.83 -5.73 -7.99
C GLU A 50 14.29 -5.68 -8.45
N GLN A 51 14.69 -4.59 -9.12
CA GLN A 51 16.04 -4.42 -9.68
C GLN A 51 16.98 -3.67 -8.74
N SER A 52 16.51 -2.59 -8.12
CA SER A 52 17.29 -1.66 -7.31
C SER A 52 16.51 -1.22 -6.05
N PRO A 53 16.22 -2.15 -5.12
CA PRO A 53 15.35 -1.90 -3.97
C PRO A 53 15.91 -0.88 -2.97
N LEU A 54 17.21 -0.63 -2.97
CA LEU A 54 17.85 0.30 -2.03
C LEU A 54 18.15 1.67 -2.65
N ASP A 55 17.79 1.87 -3.92
CA ASP A 55 17.92 3.17 -4.57
C ASP A 55 17.07 4.22 -3.84
N LYS A 56 17.66 5.39 -3.59
CA LYS A 56 17.00 6.51 -2.93
C LYS A 56 15.80 7.01 -3.73
N ASP A 57 15.88 6.94 -5.06
CA ASP A 57 14.80 7.35 -5.95
C ASP A 57 13.62 6.37 -5.87
N ASN A 58 13.92 5.08 -5.63
CA ASN A 58 12.90 4.04 -5.48
C ASN A 58 12.22 4.05 -4.11
N LYS A 59 12.82 4.65 -3.07
CA LYS A 59 12.21 4.72 -1.72
C LYS A 59 10.84 5.42 -1.75
N LYS A 60 10.75 6.59 -2.40
CA LYS A 60 9.47 7.32 -2.52
C LYS A 60 8.46 6.55 -3.36
N GLY A 61 8.94 5.81 -4.36
CA GLY A 61 8.13 4.88 -5.15
C GLY A 61 7.49 3.81 -4.28
N ARG A 62 8.28 3.12 -3.45
CA ARG A 62 7.78 2.10 -2.50
C ARG A 62 6.72 2.66 -1.56
N GLU A 63 7.01 3.78 -0.92
CA GLU A 63 6.08 4.43 0.03
C GLU A 63 4.76 4.79 -0.65
N TRP A 64 4.84 5.39 -1.85
CA TRP A 64 3.67 5.74 -2.64
C TRP A 64 2.87 4.51 -3.08
N ALA A 65 3.52 3.49 -3.64
CA ALA A 65 2.85 2.30 -4.15
C ALA A 65 2.19 1.49 -3.03
N LEU A 66 2.87 1.33 -1.89
CA LEU A 66 2.29 0.65 -0.73
C LEU A 66 1.06 1.41 -0.21
N ALA A 67 1.15 2.73 -0.07
CA ALA A 67 0.01 3.55 0.34
C ALA A 67 -1.14 3.47 -0.67
N TRP A 68 -0.83 3.47 -1.97
CA TRP A 68 -1.82 3.34 -3.02
C TRP A 68 -2.57 2.01 -2.94
N VAL A 69 -1.86 0.88 -2.78
CA VAL A 69 -2.49 -0.46 -2.66
C VAL A 69 -3.44 -0.53 -1.46
N ILE A 70 -3.11 0.15 -0.36
CA ILE A 70 -3.95 0.19 0.85
C ILE A 70 -5.21 1.05 0.64
N GLN A 71 -5.12 2.10 -0.18
CA GLN A 71 -6.16 3.13 -0.26
C GLN A 71 -7.17 2.91 -1.39
N VAL A 72 -6.80 2.21 -2.47
CA VAL A 72 -7.70 2.02 -3.62
C VAL A 72 -8.83 1.04 -3.31
N PRO A 73 -10.09 1.36 -3.65
CA PRO A 73 -11.22 0.48 -3.34
C PRO A 73 -11.41 -0.66 -4.35
N ASP A 74 -10.79 -0.57 -5.54
CA ASP A 74 -11.03 -1.45 -6.68
C ASP A 74 -9.88 -2.44 -6.97
N LEU A 75 -8.95 -2.58 -6.02
CA LEU A 75 -7.93 -3.61 -6.00
C LEU A 75 -7.75 -4.10 -4.56
N THR A 76 -8.00 -5.38 -4.31
CA THR A 76 -7.77 -6.00 -3.01
C THR A 76 -6.67 -7.03 -3.12
N ILE A 77 -5.65 -6.91 -2.27
CA ILE A 77 -4.55 -7.88 -2.18
C ILE A 77 -4.69 -8.62 -0.86
N LYS A 78 -4.96 -9.93 -0.91
CA LYS A 78 -4.97 -10.77 0.29
C LYS A 78 -3.52 -11.00 0.75
N VAL A 79 -3.15 -10.41 1.88
CA VAL A 79 -1.81 -10.57 2.45
C VAL A 79 -1.78 -11.77 3.39
N CYS A 80 -0.95 -12.75 3.05
CA CYS A 80 -0.65 -13.90 3.91
C CYS A 80 0.72 -13.71 4.54
N THR A 81 0.76 -13.39 5.84
CA THR A 81 2.02 -13.11 6.56
C THR A 81 2.91 -14.34 6.68
N ASP A 82 2.32 -15.54 6.64
CA ASP A 82 3.04 -16.80 6.79
C ASP A 82 3.97 -17.09 5.59
N LEU A 83 3.69 -16.52 4.41
CA LEU A 83 4.55 -16.67 3.21
C LEU A 83 5.98 -16.18 3.44
N LEU A 84 6.15 -15.19 4.32
CA LEU A 84 7.44 -14.62 4.69
C LEU A 84 7.62 -14.60 6.21
N GLY A 85 6.98 -15.54 6.93
CA GLY A 85 6.90 -15.55 8.40
C GLY A 85 8.23 -15.32 9.12
N PRO A 86 9.31 -16.06 8.77
CA PRO A 86 10.63 -15.86 9.38
C PRO A 86 11.27 -14.49 9.12
N VAL A 87 10.84 -13.78 8.07
CA VAL A 87 11.28 -12.43 7.73
C VAL A 87 10.39 -11.38 8.41
N ALA A 88 9.10 -11.64 8.51
CA ALA A 88 8.10 -10.71 9.03
C ALA A 88 8.39 -10.28 10.48
N GLY A 89 8.19 -9.00 10.78
CA GLY A 89 8.38 -8.44 12.13
C GLY A 89 9.83 -8.21 12.57
N SER A 90 10.82 -8.66 11.80
CA SER A 90 12.23 -8.34 12.05
C SER A 90 12.53 -6.88 11.72
N LYS A 91 13.40 -6.23 12.50
CA LYS A 91 13.97 -4.89 12.18
C LYS A 91 15.29 -4.98 11.41
N LYS A 92 15.73 -6.19 11.06
CA LYS A 92 17.02 -6.46 10.42
C LYS A 92 16.79 -6.91 8.98
N ASN A 93 17.87 -6.92 8.20
CA ASN A 93 17.93 -7.54 6.87
C ASN A 93 16.81 -7.09 5.92
N TYR A 94 16.44 -5.80 5.99
CA TYR A 94 15.47 -5.17 5.08
C TYR A 94 14.08 -5.82 5.08
N SER A 95 13.66 -6.39 6.21
CA SER A 95 12.36 -7.05 6.36
C SER A 95 11.20 -6.17 5.87
N SER A 96 11.11 -4.92 6.34
CA SER A 96 10.04 -4.00 5.94
C SER A 96 9.99 -3.76 4.44
N GLU A 97 11.15 -3.62 3.81
CA GLU A 97 11.29 -3.42 2.36
C GLU A 97 10.85 -4.66 1.59
N LEU A 98 11.19 -5.85 2.07
CA LEU A 98 10.85 -7.13 1.44
C LEU A 98 9.37 -7.48 1.59
N ILE A 99 8.76 -7.16 2.73
CA ILE A 99 7.31 -7.31 2.95
C ILE A 99 6.53 -6.31 2.07
N ALA A 100 6.97 -5.05 2.02
CA ALA A 100 6.37 -4.08 1.11
C ALA A 100 6.49 -4.53 -0.36
N GLN A 101 7.62 -5.11 -0.74
CA GLN A 101 7.82 -5.63 -2.09
C GLN A 101 6.84 -6.75 -2.43
N MET A 102 6.52 -7.63 -1.48
CA MET A 102 5.55 -8.72 -1.70
C MET A 102 4.20 -8.13 -2.11
N ILE A 103 3.72 -7.15 -1.35
CA ILE A 103 2.43 -6.48 -1.58
C ILE A 103 2.43 -5.74 -2.92
N ILE A 104 3.49 -4.98 -3.21
CA ILE A 104 3.60 -4.20 -4.44
C ILE A 104 3.69 -5.10 -5.69
N SER A 105 4.42 -6.21 -5.60
CA SER A 105 4.55 -7.17 -6.71
C SER A 105 3.27 -7.98 -6.93
N SER A 106 2.56 -8.33 -5.85
CA SER A 106 1.20 -8.88 -5.94
C SER A 106 0.24 -7.94 -6.64
N ALA A 107 0.27 -6.64 -6.30
CA ALA A 107 -0.57 -5.64 -6.94
C ALA A 107 -0.23 -5.47 -8.43
N ALA A 108 1.05 -5.39 -8.77
CA ALA A 108 1.50 -5.31 -10.17
C ALA A 108 0.99 -6.51 -10.99
N PHE A 109 1.11 -7.73 -10.45
CA PHE A 109 0.60 -8.93 -11.12
C PHE A 109 -0.92 -8.89 -11.34
N ALA A 110 -1.70 -8.50 -10.32
CA ALA A 110 -3.15 -8.40 -10.46
C ALA A 110 -3.58 -7.34 -11.49
N ILE A 111 -2.79 -6.27 -11.67
CA ILE A 111 -2.99 -5.25 -12.70
C ILE A 111 -2.66 -5.80 -14.10
N GLU A 112 -1.54 -6.49 -14.25
CA GLU A 112 -1.07 -7.05 -15.53
C GLU A 112 -1.90 -8.26 -15.99
N HIS A 113 -2.53 -8.97 -15.05
CA HIS A 113 -3.30 -10.18 -15.28
C HIS A 113 -4.70 -10.09 -14.62
N PRO A 114 -5.59 -9.23 -15.14
CA PRO A 114 -6.91 -9.01 -14.54
C PRO A 114 -7.78 -10.28 -14.49
N ASP A 115 -7.57 -11.24 -15.40
CA ASP A 115 -8.22 -12.55 -15.40
C ASP A 115 -7.80 -13.44 -14.22
N LYS A 116 -6.68 -13.13 -13.57
CA LYS A 116 -6.12 -13.86 -12.41
C LYS A 116 -6.11 -13.04 -11.12
N ALA A 117 -6.61 -11.81 -11.14
CA ALA A 117 -6.57 -10.91 -9.99
C ALA A 117 -7.29 -11.45 -8.75
N THR A 118 -8.27 -12.35 -8.92
CA THR A 118 -9.02 -13.01 -7.83
C THR A 118 -8.44 -14.37 -7.44
N ASN A 119 -7.37 -14.82 -8.10
CA ASN A 119 -6.66 -16.03 -7.71
C ASN A 119 -5.57 -15.66 -6.69
N ASP A 120 -5.95 -15.68 -5.41
CA ASP A 120 -5.07 -15.29 -4.30
C ASP A 120 -3.73 -16.04 -4.29
N THR A 121 -3.71 -17.32 -4.68
CA THR A 121 -2.47 -18.11 -4.76
C THR A 121 -1.56 -17.63 -5.88
N ALA A 122 -2.10 -17.32 -7.07
CA ALA A 122 -1.32 -16.79 -8.17
C ALA A 122 -0.77 -15.39 -7.86
N VAL A 123 -1.60 -14.52 -7.27
CA VAL A 123 -1.22 -13.18 -6.83
C VAL A 123 -0.14 -13.24 -5.74
N SER A 124 -0.26 -14.17 -4.80
CA SER A 124 0.73 -14.38 -3.73
C SER A 124 2.04 -14.94 -4.26
N LEU A 125 2.00 -15.85 -5.24
CA LEU A 125 3.19 -16.38 -5.89
C LEU A 125 3.98 -15.27 -6.57
N ALA A 126 3.31 -14.41 -7.33
CA ALA A 126 3.96 -13.26 -7.95
C ALA A 126 4.53 -12.28 -6.92
N GLY A 127 3.83 -12.10 -5.80
CA GLY A 127 4.32 -11.35 -4.63
C GLY A 127 5.65 -11.89 -4.12
N VAL A 128 5.70 -13.20 -3.82
CA VAL A 128 6.91 -13.87 -3.32
C VAL A 128 8.03 -13.81 -4.36
N GLU A 129 7.76 -14.06 -5.64
CA GLU A 129 8.76 -13.96 -6.70
C GLU A 129 9.38 -12.56 -6.79
N GLY A 130 8.56 -11.51 -6.71
CA GLY A 130 9.03 -10.12 -6.67
C GLY A 130 9.88 -9.82 -5.44
N THR A 131 9.50 -10.33 -4.28
CA THR A 131 10.33 -10.24 -3.06
C THR A 131 11.68 -10.93 -3.23
N LEU A 132 11.72 -12.13 -3.83
CA LEU A 132 12.98 -12.85 -4.05
C LEU A 132 13.92 -12.11 -5.01
N LYS A 133 13.39 -11.50 -6.08
CA LYS A 133 14.18 -10.64 -6.97
C LYS A 133 14.79 -9.45 -6.24
N ALA A 134 13.99 -8.76 -5.42
CA ALA A 134 14.48 -7.66 -4.59
C ALA A 134 15.51 -8.13 -3.56
N TYR A 135 15.30 -9.28 -2.93
CA TYR A 135 16.27 -9.88 -2.00
C TYR A 135 17.62 -10.14 -2.69
N GLU A 136 17.60 -10.77 -3.87
CA GLU A 136 18.82 -11.01 -4.65
C GLU A 136 19.52 -9.70 -5.04
N ALA A 137 18.75 -8.66 -5.39
CA ALA A 137 19.30 -7.33 -5.66
C ALA A 137 19.94 -6.69 -4.42
N ILE A 138 19.29 -6.80 -3.25
CA ILE A 138 19.88 -6.37 -1.97
C ILE A 138 21.20 -7.09 -1.71
N LEU A 139 21.27 -8.41 -1.93
CA LEU A 139 22.50 -9.17 -1.68
C LEU A 139 23.68 -8.74 -2.54
N ARG A 140 23.44 -8.30 -3.79
CA ARG A 140 24.50 -7.76 -4.65
C ARG A 140 25.18 -6.53 -4.05
N GLU A 141 24.41 -5.68 -3.35
CA GLU A 141 24.92 -4.46 -2.72
C GLU A 141 25.32 -4.66 -1.25
N LYS A 142 24.63 -5.57 -0.55
CA LYS A 142 24.70 -5.78 0.91
C LYS A 142 24.77 -7.28 1.23
N PRO A 143 25.90 -7.96 0.98
CA PRO A 143 26.01 -9.41 1.20
C PRO A 143 25.72 -9.86 2.64
N LYS A 144 25.91 -8.98 3.62
CA LYS A 144 25.60 -9.24 5.05
C LYS A 144 24.11 -9.27 5.37
N ALA A 145 23.25 -8.89 4.43
CA ALA A 145 21.79 -8.94 4.57
C ALA A 145 21.21 -10.33 4.31
N ARG A 146 22.06 -11.33 4.05
CA ARG A 146 21.69 -12.71 3.80
C ARG A 146 20.77 -13.26 4.89
N HIS A 147 19.77 -14.02 4.45
CA HIS A 147 18.76 -14.63 5.29
C HIS A 147 18.51 -16.07 4.82
N GLU A 148 18.74 -17.05 5.70
CA GLU A 148 18.69 -18.48 5.37
C GLU A 148 17.36 -18.89 4.73
N PHE A 149 16.23 -18.53 5.34
CA PHE A 149 14.91 -18.80 4.78
C PHE A 149 14.69 -18.21 3.37
N LEU A 150 15.23 -17.03 3.07
CA LEU A 150 15.09 -16.46 1.72
C LEU A 150 16.02 -17.15 0.72
N ASP A 151 17.20 -17.57 1.16
CA ASP A 151 18.10 -18.40 0.35
C ASP A 151 17.42 -19.75 -0.01
N GLU A 152 16.70 -20.36 0.92
CA GLU A 152 15.89 -21.56 0.67
C GLU A 152 14.79 -21.30 -0.37
N LEU A 153 14.01 -20.23 -0.24
CA LEU A 153 12.97 -19.89 -1.23
C LEU A 153 13.55 -19.60 -2.62
N VAL A 154 14.75 -18.99 -2.72
CA VAL A 154 15.46 -18.84 -3.99
C VAL A 154 15.81 -20.20 -4.60
N GLN A 155 16.24 -21.17 -3.79
CA GLN A 155 16.51 -22.53 -4.25
C GLN A 155 15.23 -23.25 -4.71
N GLU A 156 14.14 -23.14 -3.95
CA GLU A 156 12.85 -23.73 -4.32
C GLU A 156 12.33 -23.14 -5.63
N ARG A 157 12.51 -21.84 -5.87
CA ARG A 157 12.21 -21.21 -7.16
C ARG A 157 13.04 -21.81 -8.29
N ALA A 158 14.35 -22.00 -8.09
CA ALA A 158 15.24 -22.60 -9.08
C ALA A 158 14.89 -24.05 -9.42
N LYS A 159 14.30 -24.79 -8.47
CA LYS A 159 13.80 -26.17 -8.67
C LYS A 159 12.38 -26.24 -9.25
N GLY A 160 11.71 -25.11 -9.45
CA GLY A 160 10.30 -25.06 -9.87
C GLY A 160 9.30 -25.46 -8.77
N GLN A 161 9.72 -25.43 -7.51
CA GLN A 161 8.95 -25.89 -6.34
C GLN A 161 8.30 -24.74 -5.55
N LEU A 162 8.67 -23.48 -5.85
CA LEU A 162 8.12 -22.30 -5.16
C LEU A 162 6.60 -22.22 -5.20
N ALA A 163 5.97 -22.59 -6.32
CA ALA A 163 4.52 -22.60 -6.44
C ALA A 163 3.84 -23.53 -5.43
N GLY A 164 4.42 -24.71 -5.17
CA GLY A 164 3.92 -25.64 -4.17
C GLY A 164 4.04 -25.09 -2.75
N TYR A 165 5.18 -24.47 -2.42
CA TYR A 165 5.36 -23.77 -1.14
C TYR A 165 4.29 -22.69 -0.91
N VAL A 166 4.04 -21.86 -1.92
CA VAL A 166 3.04 -20.78 -1.83
C VAL A 166 1.64 -21.37 -1.69
N GLU A 167 1.28 -22.37 -2.49
CA GLU A 167 -0.04 -23.02 -2.42
C GLU A 167 -0.30 -23.62 -1.03
N ASP A 168 0.64 -24.39 -0.50
CA ASP A 168 0.50 -25.04 0.81
C ASP A 168 0.48 -24.04 1.97
N THR A 169 1.18 -22.92 1.83
CA THR A 169 1.15 -21.85 2.82
C THR A 169 -0.15 -21.07 2.75
N MET A 170 -0.65 -20.76 1.55
CA MET A 170 -1.91 -20.05 1.36
C MET A 170 -3.12 -20.82 1.90
N LYS A 171 -3.12 -22.16 1.89
CA LYS A 171 -4.16 -22.99 2.53
C LYS A 171 -4.32 -22.71 4.03
N LYS A 172 -3.27 -22.22 4.70
CA LYS A 172 -3.26 -21.89 6.13
C LYS A 172 -3.72 -20.46 6.40
N CYS A 173 -3.70 -19.60 5.37
CA CYS A 173 -4.08 -18.20 5.46
C CYS A 173 -5.59 -18.02 5.27
N LYS A 174 -6.27 -17.72 6.39
CA LYS A 174 -7.71 -17.44 6.45
C LYS A 174 -8.06 -16.18 5.69
#